data_AF-A0A3D4CTN5-F1
#
_entry.id   AF-A0A3D4CTN5-F1
#
_cell.length_a   1.000
_cell.length_b   1.000
_cell.length_c   1.000
_cell.angle_alpha   90.00
_cell.angle_beta   90.00
_cell.angle_gamma   90.00
#
_symmetry.space_group_name_H-M   'P 1'
#
loop_
_entity.id
_entity.type
_entity.pdbx_description
1 polymer ?
#
loop_
_entity_poly.entity_id
_entity_poly.type
_entity_poly.pdbx_seq_one_letter_code
_entity_poly.pdbx_strand_id
1 'polypeptide(L)'
;MPLSRICESVIRERTINLCHIACRPALPALIVAALSAHGGERGHWAFQQLLPTPLPEVIHEEWIRNDLDRLTLSHSDQESIAAIPRATRHSLIRRAYFDLIGLPPTPAEVEAFVNDQSADSWEKVIDHLLASPHYGERWGRHWLDLARYGDSNGGDENHAYPFAWRYRNWVINAFNQDMPYDQFVREQLSGDIMTPTRATSIAATGFLAIGTKILAEKDPLKKRADIVDEQIDTMGRVFLGLSLGCARCHDHKFDPVSIKDYYAIAGVFNNTSIADKPLVSDDVVKTYNDHQNKIKNFDNKIKQLNNKVKKEKREITDEEK
;
A
#
# COMPACT_ATOMS: atom_id res chain seq x y z
N MET A 1 37.45 -4.56 12.74
CA MET A 1 36.83 -5.34 11.65
C MET A 1 35.68 -6.14 12.25
N PRO A 2 34.52 -6.28 11.58
CA PRO A 2 34.19 -5.85 10.22
C PRO A 2 33.37 -4.55 10.22
N LEU A 3 33.79 -3.61 9.36
CA LEU A 3 33.02 -2.44 8.95
C LEU A 3 32.06 -2.92 7.86
N SER A 4 30.81 -3.16 8.20
CA SER A 4 29.75 -3.26 7.20
C SER A 4 29.52 -1.87 6.63
N ARG A 5 29.98 -1.63 5.39
CA ARG A 5 29.57 -0.46 4.61
C ARG A 5 28.07 -0.58 4.38
N ILE A 6 27.28 0.19 5.13
CA ILE A 6 25.87 0.40 4.84
C ILE A 6 25.83 1.15 3.51
N CYS A 7 25.29 0.50 2.47
CA CYS A 7 25.18 1.05 1.13
C CYS A 7 24.23 2.27 1.13
N GLU A 8 24.50 3.31 0.33
CA GLU A 8 23.63 4.50 0.19
C GLU A 8 22.18 4.14 -0.17
N SER A 9 21.96 3.00 -0.84
CA SER A 9 20.63 2.48 -1.16
C SER A 9 19.79 2.10 0.06
N VAL A 10 20.42 1.89 1.23
CA VAL A 10 19.77 1.51 2.49
C VAL A 10 19.15 2.71 3.22
N ILE A 11 19.57 3.94 2.89
CA ILE A 11 19.37 5.13 3.74
C ILE A 11 18.23 6.03 3.25
N ARG A 12 17.54 5.75 2.14
CA ARG A 12 16.54 6.67 1.59
C ARG A 12 15.31 5.95 1.03
N GLU A 13 14.15 6.55 1.24
CA GLU A 13 12.87 6.18 0.62
C GLU A 13 11.97 7.40 0.44
N ARG A 14 11.36 7.59 -0.75
CA ARG A 14 10.40 8.70 -0.97
C ARG A 14 9.11 8.43 -0.20
N THR A 15 8.79 9.30 0.73
CA THR A 15 7.66 9.19 1.67
C THR A 15 6.95 10.52 1.78
N ILE A 16 5.74 10.53 2.31
CA ILE A 16 5.05 11.77 2.63
C ILE A 16 5.43 12.25 4.04
N ASN A 17 5.48 13.56 4.26
CA ASN A 17 5.53 14.23 5.56
C ASN A 17 4.17 14.89 5.83
N LEU A 18 3.41 14.41 6.82
CA LEU A 18 2.26 15.12 7.37
C LEU A 18 2.72 16.08 8.49
N CYS A 19 2.37 17.36 8.41
CA CYS A 19 2.80 18.36 9.40
C CYS A 19 1.97 18.28 10.71
N HIS A 20 2.66 18.24 11.85
CA HIS A 20 2.06 18.23 13.20
C HIS A 20 1.42 19.59 13.54
N ILE A 21 0.10 19.70 13.39
CA ILE A 21 -0.69 20.68 14.14
C ILE A 21 -1.62 19.90 15.08
N ALA A 22 -1.35 20.04 16.37
CA ALA A 22 -2.09 19.39 17.44
C ALA A 22 -3.57 19.79 17.41
N CYS A 23 -4.46 18.81 17.29
CA CYS A 23 -5.88 18.97 17.59
C CYS A 23 -6.26 18.01 18.73
N ARG A 24 -6.76 18.57 19.83
CA ARG A 24 -7.15 17.89 21.07
C ARG A 24 -8.36 16.96 20.84
N PRO A 25 -8.55 15.93 21.69
CA PRO A 25 -9.69 15.04 21.56
C PRO A 25 -10.93 15.72 22.16
N ALA A 26 -11.97 15.88 21.35
CA ALA A 26 -13.33 16.09 21.84
C ALA A 26 -14.08 14.76 21.76
N LEU A 27 -14.58 14.31 22.91
CA LEU A 27 -15.36 13.10 23.12
C LEU A 27 -16.72 13.12 22.36
N PRO A 28 -17.40 11.96 22.23
CA PRO A 28 -18.38 11.66 21.20
C PRO A 28 -19.79 12.15 21.56
N ALA A 29 -20.33 13.06 20.76
CA ALA A 29 -21.75 13.40 20.78
C ALA A 29 -22.18 13.95 19.41
N LEU A 30 -22.22 13.09 18.39
CA LEU A 30 -22.75 13.42 17.06
C LEU A 30 -23.15 12.12 16.33
N ILE A 31 -24.05 11.33 16.94
CA ILE A 31 -24.57 10.09 16.32
C ILE A 31 -25.97 10.27 15.70
N VAL A 32 -26.62 11.45 15.75
CA VAL A 32 -28.02 11.59 15.27
C VAL A 32 -28.28 12.77 14.30
N ALA A 33 -27.27 13.46 13.79
CA ALA A 33 -27.54 14.60 12.89
C ALA A 33 -26.54 14.74 11.73
N ALA A 34 -26.51 13.75 10.83
CA ALA A 34 -25.88 13.92 9.51
C ALA A 34 -26.51 13.04 8.40
N LEU A 35 -27.71 12.51 8.59
CA LEU A 35 -28.47 11.85 7.52
C LEU A 35 -29.33 12.88 6.77
N SER A 36 -28.67 13.85 6.16
CA SER A 36 -29.24 14.71 5.12
C SER A 36 -28.13 15.16 4.20
N ALA A 37 -27.47 14.16 3.60
CA ALA A 37 -26.54 14.35 2.51
C ALA A 37 -27.24 15.09 1.37
N HIS A 38 -26.75 16.28 1.04
CA HIS A 38 -27.13 17.01 -0.16
C HIS A 38 -26.16 16.59 -1.28
N GLY A 39 -26.70 15.91 -2.30
CA GLY A 39 -25.99 15.43 -3.49
C GLY A 39 -26.07 13.90 -3.60
N GLY A 40 -26.52 13.36 -4.74
CA GLY A 40 -26.69 11.93 -5.02
C GLY A 40 -28.11 11.38 -4.76
N GLU A 41 -28.59 10.45 -5.59
CA GLU A 41 -29.94 9.86 -5.50
C GLU A 41 -30.17 9.31 -4.08
N ARG A 42 -31.14 9.90 -3.38
CA ARG A 42 -31.53 9.57 -2.00
C ARG A 42 -32.08 8.13 -1.95
N GLY A 43 -31.21 7.13 -1.91
CA GLY A 43 -31.65 5.74 -1.84
C GLY A 43 -30.72 4.69 -2.45
N HIS A 44 -29.54 5.02 -2.97
CA HIS A 44 -28.64 3.96 -3.43
C HIS A 44 -28.22 3.05 -2.27
N TRP A 45 -28.40 1.73 -2.41
CA TRP A 45 -28.27 0.74 -1.34
C TRP A 45 -26.92 0.79 -0.63
N ALA A 46 -25.84 1.11 -1.34
CA ALA A 46 -24.47 1.16 -0.80
C ALA A 46 -24.26 2.27 0.26
N PHE A 47 -25.11 3.29 0.30
CA PHE A 47 -25.04 4.39 1.28
C PHE A 47 -26.13 4.31 2.35
N GLN A 48 -26.90 3.22 2.36
CA GLN A 48 -27.90 2.99 3.39
C GLN A 48 -27.27 2.25 4.57
N GLN A 49 -27.84 2.46 5.76
CA GLN A 49 -27.46 1.71 6.94
C GLN A 49 -27.81 0.23 6.74
N LEU A 50 -26.83 -0.66 6.98
CA LEU A 50 -27.08 -2.09 7.03
C LEU A 50 -27.97 -2.41 8.23
N LEU A 51 -29.12 -3.00 7.96
CA LEU A 51 -30.04 -3.50 8.98
C LEU A 51 -29.86 -5.01 9.11
N PRO A 52 -30.02 -5.58 10.32
CA PRO A 52 -30.05 -7.03 10.50
C PRO A 52 -31.21 -7.61 9.66
N THR A 53 -30.87 -8.51 8.74
CA THR A 53 -31.85 -9.21 7.91
C THR A 53 -31.97 -10.64 8.40
N PRO A 54 -33.19 -11.17 8.62
CA PRO A 54 -33.35 -12.58 8.96
C PRO A 54 -32.81 -13.45 7.82
N LEU A 55 -32.17 -14.57 8.17
CA LEU A 55 -31.69 -15.53 7.19
C LEU A 55 -32.89 -16.20 6.50
N PRO A 56 -32.84 -16.39 5.18
CA PRO A 56 -33.93 -17.03 4.46
C PRO A 56 -34.00 -18.52 4.79
N GLU A 57 -35.22 -19.07 4.76
CA GLU A 57 -35.44 -20.51 4.75
C GLU A 57 -35.02 -21.07 3.39
N VAL A 58 -34.33 -22.21 3.39
CA VAL A 58 -33.89 -22.90 2.17
C VAL A 58 -34.30 -24.36 2.22
N ILE A 59 -34.52 -24.95 1.05
CA ILE A 59 -35.01 -26.32 0.93
C ILE A 59 -33.85 -27.32 1.10
N HIS A 60 -32.67 -26.98 0.57
CA HIS A 60 -31.51 -27.88 0.48
C HIS A 60 -30.43 -27.54 1.52
N GLU A 61 -30.64 -27.95 2.78
CA GLU A 61 -29.73 -27.55 3.87
C GLU A 61 -28.33 -28.20 3.80
N GLU A 62 -28.22 -29.35 3.14
CA GLU A 62 -26.99 -30.13 3.01
C GLU A 62 -25.83 -29.41 2.31
N TRP A 63 -26.14 -28.40 1.48
CA TRP A 63 -25.16 -27.57 0.78
C TRP A 63 -24.66 -26.39 1.64
N ILE A 64 -25.37 -26.03 2.71
CA ILE A 64 -25.01 -24.88 3.56
C ILE A 64 -23.70 -25.19 4.32
N ARG A 65 -22.77 -24.24 4.31
CA ARG A 65 -21.58 -24.20 5.17
C ARG A 65 -21.53 -22.95 6.04
N ASN A 66 -22.10 -21.85 5.57
CA ASN A 66 -22.22 -20.60 6.31
C ASN A 66 -23.50 -19.84 5.94
N ASP A 67 -23.74 -18.71 6.60
CA ASP A 67 -24.95 -17.89 6.39
C ASP A 67 -25.05 -17.26 4.99
N LEU A 68 -23.93 -17.05 4.28
CA LEU A 68 -23.95 -16.55 2.90
C LEU A 68 -24.49 -17.59 1.91
N ASP A 69 -24.25 -18.87 2.19
CA ASP A 69 -24.79 -19.96 1.37
C ASP A 69 -26.32 -19.98 1.44
N ARG A 70 -26.92 -19.66 2.60
CA ARG A 70 -28.37 -19.52 2.74
C ARG A 70 -28.93 -18.43 1.83
N LEU A 71 -28.27 -17.27 1.78
CA LEU A 71 -28.69 -16.15 0.93
C LEU A 71 -28.62 -16.51 -0.57
N THR A 72 -27.57 -17.22 -0.97
CA THR A 72 -27.36 -17.61 -2.37
C THR A 72 -28.32 -18.74 -2.79
N LEU A 73 -28.49 -19.76 -1.94
CA LEU A 73 -29.40 -20.88 -2.18
C LEU A 73 -30.85 -20.45 -2.22
N SER A 74 -31.29 -19.55 -1.34
CA SER A 74 -32.67 -19.08 -1.35
C SER A 74 -33.07 -18.47 -2.70
N HIS A 75 -32.17 -17.67 -3.29
CA HIS A 75 -32.40 -17.11 -4.62
C HIS A 75 -32.27 -18.16 -5.74
N SER A 76 -31.35 -19.11 -5.60
CA SER A 76 -31.19 -20.22 -6.55
C SER A 76 -32.43 -21.12 -6.60
N ASP A 77 -32.99 -21.47 -5.43
CA ASP A 77 -34.20 -22.27 -5.28
C ASP A 77 -35.42 -21.56 -5.91
N GLN A 78 -35.55 -20.24 -5.69
CA GLN A 78 -36.61 -19.42 -6.31
C GLN A 78 -36.53 -19.41 -7.84
N GLU A 79 -35.33 -19.30 -8.39
CA GLU A 79 -35.07 -19.30 -9.83
C GLU A 79 -35.00 -20.71 -10.43
N SER A 80 -35.23 -21.76 -9.62
CA SER A 80 -35.10 -23.17 -10.04
C SER A 80 -33.72 -23.50 -10.65
N ILE A 81 -32.68 -22.82 -10.18
CA ILE A 81 -31.29 -23.06 -10.58
C ILE A 81 -30.71 -24.12 -9.64
N ALA A 82 -30.30 -25.25 -10.20
CA ALA A 82 -29.68 -26.32 -9.44
C ALA A 82 -28.25 -25.97 -9.00
N ALA A 83 -27.89 -26.35 -7.78
CA ALA A 83 -26.52 -26.20 -7.28
C ALA A 83 -25.52 -27.00 -8.13
N ILE A 84 -24.37 -26.40 -8.41
CA ILE A 84 -23.29 -27.05 -9.17
C ILE A 84 -22.53 -27.99 -8.22
N PRO A 85 -22.24 -29.25 -8.62
CA PRO A 85 -21.47 -30.16 -7.79
C PRO A 85 -20.06 -29.62 -7.53
N ARG A 86 -19.47 -30.02 -6.39
CA ARG A 86 -18.08 -29.69 -6.08
C ARG A 86 -17.16 -30.18 -7.19
N ALA A 87 -16.21 -29.34 -7.58
CA ALA A 87 -15.22 -29.71 -8.58
C ALA A 87 -14.39 -30.93 -8.14
N THR A 88 -13.86 -31.68 -9.11
CA THR A 88 -13.01 -32.85 -8.83
C THR A 88 -11.76 -32.45 -8.03
N ARG A 89 -11.18 -33.37 -7.24
CA ARG A 89 -9.95 -33.10 -6.47
C ARG A 89 -8.82 -32.57 -7.35
N HIS A 90 -8.63 -33.13 -8.55
CA HIS A 90 -7.66 -32.66 -9.53
C HIS A 90 -7.91 -31.20 -9.96
N SER A 91 -9.17 -30.83 -10.20
CA SER A 91 -9.54 -29.46 -10.54
C SER A 91 -9.35 -28.49 -9.37
N LEU A 92 -9.68 -28.92 -8.15
CA LEU A 92 -9.58 -28.11 -6.95
C LEU A 92 -8.13 -27.73 -6.64
N ILE A 93 -7.21 -28.71 -6.56
CA ILE A 93 -5.81 -28.41 -6.27
C ILE A 93 -5.19 -27.52 -7.34
N ARG A 94 -5.48 -27.79 -8.62
CA ARG A 94 -4.97 -26.96 -9.72
C ARG A 94 -5.44 -25.50 -9.57
N ARG A 95 -6.73 -25.28 -9.30
CA ARG A 95 -7.29 -23.92 -9.13
C ARG A 95 -6.65 -23.22 -7.93
N ALA A 96 -6.63 -23.87 -6.76
CA ALA A 96 -6.04 -23.28 -5.55
C ALA A 96 -4.58 -22.83 -5.77
N TYR A 97 -3.76 -23.64 -6.41
CA TYR A 97 -2.37 -23.31 -6.70
C TYR A 97 -2.23 -22.09 -7.64
N PHE A 98 -2.99 -22.04 -8.74
CA PHE A 98 -2.97 -20.87 -9.62
C PHE A 98 -3.58 -19.61 -9.00
N ASP A 99 -4.63 -19.76 -8.20
CA ASP A 99 -5.34 -18.63 -7.61
C ASP A 99 -4.52 -18.03 -6.47
N LEU A 100 -3.99 -18.86 -5.56
CA LEU A 100 -3.31 -18.41 -4.34
C LEU A 100 -1.84 -18.04 -4.58
N ILE A 101 -1.09 -18.82 -5.37
CA ILE A 101 0.35 -18.59 -5.56
C ILE A 101 0.77 -18.38 -7.03
N GLY A 102 -0.15 -18.54 -7.99
CA GLY A 102 0.12 -18.28 -9.40
C GLY A 102 0.94 -19.34 -10.14
N LEU A 103 1.24 -20.46 -9.48
CA LEU A 103 2.07 -21.56 -10.01
C LEU A 103 1.25 -22.85 -10.06
N PRO A 104 1.53 -23.80 -10.97
CA PRO A 104 0.89 -25.12 -10.92
C PRO A 104 1.41 -25.98 -9.76
N PRO A 105 0.61 -26.93 -9.24
CA PRO A 105 1.09 -27.94 -8.31
C PRO A 105 2.03 -28.92 -9.01
N THR A 106 2.99 -29.47 -8.28
CA THR A 106 3.80 -30.60 -8.74
C THR A 106 2.98 -31.90 -8.78
N PRO A 107 3.38 -32.90 -9.59
CA PRO A 107 2.69 -34.19 -9.62
C PRO A 107 2.58 -34.86 -8.24
N ALA A 108 3.62 -34.75 -7.41
CA ALA A 108 3.62 -35.32 -6.07
C ALA A 108 2.61 -34.64 -5.13
N GLU A 109 2.47 -33.31 -5.20
CA GLU A 109 1.45 -32.58 -4.43
C GLU A 109 0.03 -32.94 -4.88
N VAL A 110 -0.17 -33.12 -6.19
CA VAL A 110 -1.45 -33.59 -6.74
C VAL A 110 -1.77 -34.98 -6.21
N GLU A 111 -0.85 -35.94 -6.30
CA GLU A 111 -1.05 -37.29 -5.80
C GLU A 111 -1.30 -37.33 -4.29
N ALA A 112 -0.54 -36.54 -3.52
CA ALA A 112 -0.72 -36.43 -2.07
C ALA A 112 -2.14 -35.95 -1.73
N PHE A 113 -2.60 -34.86 -2.34
CA PHE A 113 -3.96 -34.37 -2.10
C PHE A 113 -5.02 -35.32 -2.63
N VAL A 114 -4.90 -35.83 -3.85
CA VAL A 114 -5.95 -36.68 -4.46
C VAL A 114 -6.18 -37.96 -3.66
N ASN A 115 -5.12 -38.53 -3.09
CA ASN A 115 -5.19 -39.76 -2.31
C ASN A 115 -5.46 -39.55 -0.81
N ASP A 116 -5.31 -38.32 -0.29
CA ASP A 116 -5.60 -38.00 1.11
C ASP A 116 -7.11 -38.08 1.41
N GLN A 117 -7.50 -39.07 2.23
CA GLN A 117 -8.89 -39.30 2.66
C GLN A 117 -9.26 -38.59 3.97
N SER A 118 -8.35 -37.82 4.55
CA SER A 118 -8.64 -37.05 5.76
C SER A 118 -9.72 -35.99 5.48
N ALA A 119 -10.57 -35.77 6.49
CA ALA A 119 -11.69 -34.83 6.40
C ALA A 119 -11.23 -33.37 6.18
N ASP A 120 -10.01 -33.06 6.60
CA ASP A 120 -9.34 -31.76 6.51
C ASP A 120 -8.29 -31.68 5.37
N SER A 121 -8.31 -32.65 4.44
CA SER A 121 -7.33 -32.72 3.34
C SER A 121 -7.31 -31.48 2.45
N TRP A 122 -8.44 -30.77 2.32
CA TRP A 122 -8.51 -29.54 1.52
C TRP A 122 -7.94 -28.34 2.27
N GLU A 123 -8.29 -28.21 3.54
CA GLU A 123 -7.84 -27.16 4.45
C GLU A 123 -6.31 -27.18 4.56
N LYS A 124 -5.70 -28.37 4.68
CA LYS A 124 -4.23 -28.52 4.66
C LYS A 124 -3.57 -27.94 3.41
N VAL A 125 -4.17 -28.13 2.24
CA VAL A 125 -3.64 -27.57 0.98
C VAL A 125 -3.74 -26.05 1.01
N ILE A 126 -4.88 -25.51 1.44
CA ILE A 126 -5.09 -24.07 1.53
C ILE A 126 -4.12 -23.44 2.54
N ASP A 127 -4.00 -23.99 3.73
CA ASP A 127 -3.09 -23.50 4.77
C ASP A 127 -1.63 -23.55 4.29
N HIS A 128 -1.23 -24.61 3.60
CA HIS A 128 0.10 -24.72 3.00
C HIS A 128 0.36 -23.60 1.96
N LEU A 129 -0.63 -23.32 1.11
CA LEU A 129 -0.52 -22.29 0.06
C LEU A 129 -0.53 -20.88 0.64
N LEU A 130 -1.36 -20.60 1.64
CA LEU A 130 -1.41 -19.31 2.33
C LEU A 130 -0.12 -19.03 3.12
N ALA A 131 0.52 -20.07 3.67
CA ALA A 131 1.81 -19.95 4.35
C ALA A 131 3.01 -19.80 3.40
N SER A 132 2.81 -19.99 2.09
CA SER A 132 3.87 -19.86 1.09
C SER A 132 4.27 -18.40 0.88
N PRO A 133 5.56 -18.05 0.79
CA PRO A 133 5.99 -16.68 0.48
C PRO A 133 5.48 -16.20 -0.89
N HIS A 134 5.15 -17.12 -1.80
CA HIS A 134 4.58 -16.82 -3.11
C HIS A 134 3.14 -16.29 -3.04
N TYR A 135 2.43 -16.50 -1.93
CA TYR A 135 1.10 -15.93 -1.72
C TYR A 135 1.14 -14.40 -1.77
N GLY A 136 2.03 -13.78 -0.99
CA GLY A 136 2.22 -12.33 -0.97
C GLY A 136 2.77 -11.78 -2.29
N GLU A 137 3.58 -12.56 -3.03
CA GLU A 137 4.02 -12.17 -4.38
C GLU A 137 2.84 -12.13 -5.37
N ARG A 138 1.98 -13.16 -5.31
CA ARG A 138 0.79 -13.29 -6.17
C ARG A 138 -0.23 -12.20 -5.89
N TRP A 139 -0.63 -12.05 -4.62
CA TRP A 139 -1.66 -11.10 -4.21
C TRP A 139 -1.15 -9.67 -4.14
N GLY A 140 0.12 -9.49 -3.76
CA GLY A 140 0.78 -8.19 -3.79
C GLY A 140 0.76 -7.57 -5.19
N ARG A 141 0.90 -8.36 -6.27
CA ARG A 141 0.78 -7.85 -7.65
C ARG A 141 -0.57 -7.17 -7.91
N HIS A 142 -1.67 -7.79 -7.47
CA HIS A 142 -3.01 -7.23 -7.64
C HIS A 142 -3.17 -5.91 -6.88
N TRP A 143 -2.60 -5.83 -5.67
CA TRP A 143 -2.59 -4.58 -4.91
C TRP A 143 -1.73 -3.50 -5.56
N LEU A 144 -0.56 -3.87 -6.09
CA LEU A 144 0.37 -2.93 -6.70
C LEU A 144 -0.20 -2.29 -7.97
N ASP A 145 -1.05 -3.00 -8.72
CA ASP A 145 -1.82 -2.43 -9.83
C ASP A 145 -2.74 -1.29 -9.32
N LEU A 146 -3.44 -1.50 -8.21
CA LEU A 146 -4.31 -0.49 -7.58
C LEU A 146 -3.53 0.70 -7.02
N ALA A 147 -2.36 0.43 -6.43
CA ALA A 147 -1.45 1.45 -5.91
C ALA A 147 -0.69 2.22 -7.01
N ARG A 148 -0.95 1.93 -8.29
CA ARG A 148 -0.28 2.52 -9.46
C ARG A 148 1.23 2.39 -9.35
N TYR A 149 1.67 1.22 -8.90
CA TYR A 149 3.08 0.93 -8.74
C TYR A 149 3.80 1.00 -10.09
N GLY A 150 4.90 1.74 -10.11
CA GLY A 150 5.86 1.75 -11.19
C GLY A 150 7.25 2.03 -10.64
N ASP A 151 8.29 1.52 -11.32
CA ASP A 151 9.68 1.83 -10.99
C ASP A 151 10.10 3.24 -11.46
N SER A 152 9.16 4.00 -12.04
CA SER A 152 9.31 5.40 -12.46
C SER A 152 7.98 6.15 -12.34
N ASN A 153 8.02 7.48 -12.47
CA ASN A 153 6.80 8.30 -12.48
C ASN A 153 5.94 8.02 -13.72
N GLY A 154 6.52 7.91 -14.91
CA GLY A 154 5.71 7.94 -16.14
C GLY A 154 4.92 9.25 -16.31
N GLY A 155 4.18 9.37 -17.41
CA GLY A 155 3.34 10.52 -17.73
C GLY A 155 4.01 11.60 -18.61
N ASP A 156 5.23 12.02 -18.28
CA ASP A 156 6.02 12.95 -19.11
C ASP A 156 7.51 12.55 -19.19
N GLU A 157 8.40 13.24 -18.48
CA GLU A 157 9.78 12.81 -18.29
C GLU A 157 9.76 11.51 -17.48
N ASN A 158 10.58 10.53 -17.89
CA ASN A 158 10.59 9.22 -17.24
C ASN A 158 11.72 9.14 -16.20
N HIS A 159 11.46 9.59 -14.98
CA HIS A 159 12.39 9.52 -13.86
C HIS A 159 12.13 8.28 -13.01
N ALA A 160 13.18 7.51 -12.78
CA ALA A 160 13.13 6.36 -11.90
C ALA A 160 12.75 6.75 -10.46
N TYR A 161 11.98 5.89 -9.81
CA TYR A 161 11.79 5.86 -8.37
C TYR A 161 12.79 4.86 -7.78
N PRO A 162 14.02 5.28 -7.39
CA PRO A 162 15.09 4.36 -7.00
C PRO A 162 14.75 3.47 -5.78
N PHE A 163 13.71 3.85 -5.04
CA PHE A 163 13.29 3.18 -3.81
C PHE A 163 11.88 2.58 -3.90
N ALA A 164 11.22 2.59 -5.07
CA ALA A 164 9.85 2.06 -5.20
C ALA A 164 9.74 0.59 -4.74
N TRP A 165 10.77 -0.22 -5.01
CA TRP A 165 10.83 -1.63 -4.60
C TRP A 165 10.63 -1.86 -3.09
N ARG A 166 10.87 -0.85 -2.25
CA ARG A 166 10.64 -0.93 -0.80
C ARG A 166 9.15 -0.99 -0.47
N TYR A 167 8.34 -0.15 -1.10
CA TYR A 167 6.88 -0.22 -1.01
C TYR A 167 6.37 -1.56 -1.56
N ARG A 168 6.87 -2.00 -2.73
CA ARG A 168 6.55 -3.33 -3.29
C ARG A 168 6.78 -4.45 -2.28
N ASN A 169 7.98 -4.47 -1.69
CA ASN A 169 8.36 -5.48 -0.72
C ASN A 169 7.55 -5.36 0.57
N TRP A 170 7.18 -4.14 1.00
CA TRP A 170 6.29 -3.94 2.13
C TRP A 170 4.90 -4.54 1.86
N VAL A 171 4.30 -4.32 0.68
CA VAL A 171 3.02 -4.92 0.29
C VAL A 171 3.10 -6.45 0.32
N ILE A 172 4.12 -7.04 -0.32
CA ILE A 172 4.32 -8.50 -0.34
C ILE A 172 4.41 -9.06 1.09
N ASN A 173 5.17 -8.39 1.96
CA ASN A 173 5.33 -8.80 3.34
C ASN A 173 4.04 -8.65 4.15
N ALA A 174 3.24 -7.60 3.90
CA ALA A 174 1.97 -7.40 4.60
C ALA A 174 0.98 -8.53 4.30
N PHE A 175 0.90 -9.00 3.05
CA PHE A 175 0.09 -10.18 2.70
C PHE A 175 0.63 -11.46 3.35
N ASN A 176 1.95 -11.71 3.28
CA ASN A 176 2.55 -12.91 3.87
C ASN A 176 2.48 -12.95 5.41
N GLN A 177 2.31 -11.80 6.06
CA GLN A 177 2.15 -11.70 7.51
C GLN A 177 0.69 -11.67 7.97
N ASP A 178 -0.26 -11.81 7.04
CA ASP A 178 -1.69 -11.67 7.32
C ASP A 178 -2.00 -10.36 8.07
N MET A 179 -1.45 -9.25 7.57
CA MET A 179 -1.62 -7.94 8.22
C MET A 179 -3.12 -7.57 8.27
N PRO A 180 -3.66 -7.20 9.44
CA PRO A 180 -5.03 -6.75 9.55
C PRO A 180 -5.31 -5.59 8.59
N TYR A 181 -6.43 -5.66 7.86
CA TYR A 181 -6.75 -4.70 6.81
C TYR A 181 -6.77 -3.24 7.32
N ASP A 182 -7.29 -3.01 8.53
CA ASP A 182 -7.32 -1.68 9.15
C ASP A 182 -5.90 -1.13 9.40
N GLN A 183 -4.95 -2.00 9.76
CA GLN A 183 -3.55 -1.62 9.90
C GLN A 183 -2.91 -1.38 8.53
N PHE A 184 -3.19 -2.23 7.55
CA PHE A 184 -2.70 -2.11 6.17
C PHE A 184 -3.12 -0.77 5.52
N VAL A 185 -4.37 -0.33 5.75
CA VAL A 185 -4.85 0.99 5.30
C VAL A 185 -4.16 2.12 6.07
N ARG A 186 -4.11 2.03 7.41
CA ARG A 186 -3.52 3.09 8.26
C ARG A 186 -2.04 3.34 7.96
N GLU A 187 -1.25 2.29 7.80
CA GLU A 187 0.18 2.42 7.49
C GLU A 187 0.38 3.11 6.13
N GLN A 188 -0.43 2.81 5.11
CA GLN A 188 -0.30 3.44 3.80
C GLN A 188 -0.67 4.93 3.77
N LEU A 189 -1.63 5.35 4.61
CA LEU A 189 -2.09 6.74 4.67
C LEU A 189 -1.29 7.60 5.66
N SER A 190 -0.67 6.99 6.67
CA SER A 190 -0.12 7.73 7.82
C SER A 190 1.10 7.09 8.49
N GLY A 191 1.70 6.07 7.89
CA GLY A 191 2.74 5.27 8.53
C GLY A 191 4.02 6.04 8.92
N ASP A 192 4.23 7.23 8.36
CA ASP A 192 5.32 8.13 8.72
C ASP A 192 5.10 8.93 10.01
N ILE A 193 3.85 9.08 10.44
CA ILE A 193 3.45 9.79 11.67
C ILE A 193 2.91 8.85 12.77
N MET A 194 2.83 7.55 12.49
CA MET A 194 2.45 6.54 13.49
C MET A 194 3.51 6.45 14.59
N THR A 195 3.07 6.20 15.84
CA THR A 195 3.94 6.05 17.01
C THR A 195 3.81 4.63 17.59
N PRO A 196 4.92 3.89 17.81
CA PRO A 196 6.28 4.23 17.39
C PRO A 196 6.42 4.18 15.86
N THR A 197 7.19 5.11 15.29
CA THR A 197 7.44 5.11 13.85
C THR A 197 8.37 3.97 13.50
N ARG A 198 7.94 3.09 12.61
CA ARG A 198 8.72 1.95 12.12
C ARG A 198 9.15 2.22 10.68
N ALA A 199 10.36 1.78 10.34
CA ALA A 199 10.87 1.78 8.97
C ALA A 199 9.89 1.17 7.96
N THR A 200 9.24 0.07 8.35
CA THR A 200 8.23 -0.61 7.54
C THR A 200 6.99 0.26 7.32
N SER A 201 6.55 1.00 8.34
CA SER A 201 5.38 1.88 8.23
C SER A 201 5.68 3.13 7.40
N ILE A 202 6.92 3.63 7.44
CA ILE A 202 7.36 4.68 6.52
C ILE A 202 7.27 4.18 5.07
N ALA A 203 7.76 2.96 4.79
CA ALA A 203 7.71 2.37 3.44
C ALA A 203 6.28 2.23 2.90
N ALA A 204 5.31 1.95 3.77
CA ALA A 204 3.90 1.86 3.41
C ALA A 204 3.36 3.16 2.78
N THR A 205 3.86 4.33 3.19
CA THR A 205 3.46 5.63 2.61
C THR A 205 3.90 5.81 1.15
N GLY A 206 4.67 4.86 0.62
CA GLY A 206 4.88 4.66 -0.81
C GLY A 206 3.57 4.73 -1.61
N PHE A 207 2.45 4.25 -1.07
CA PHE A 207 1.12 4.35 -1.69
C PHE A 207 0.74 5.77 -2.15
N LEU A 208 1.10 6.77 -1.35
CA LEU A 208 0.84 8.19 -1.66
C LEU A 208 2.01 8.86 -2.39
N ALA A 209 3.19 8.25 -2.36
CA ALA A 209 4.43 8.81 -2.89
C ALA A 209 4.78 8.33 -4.30
N ILE A 210 4.34 7.15 -4.71
CA ILE A 210 4.50 6.59 -6.07
C ILE A 210 3.28 6.94 -6.94
N GLY A 211 3.37 6.63 -8.23
CA GLY A 211 2.32 6.95 -9.21
C GLY A 211 2.77 7.99 -10.24
N THR A 212 1.84 8.34 -11.12
CA THR A 212 2.09 9.23 -12.26
C THR A 212 2.31 10.66 -11.82
N LYS A 213 3.41 11.28 -12.27
CA LYS A 213 3.72 12.68 -11.95
C LYS A 213 4.24 13.42 -13.16
N ILE A 214 3.64 14.57 -13.44
CA ILE A 214 4.08 15.50 -14.48
C ILE A 214 5.22 16.34 -13.90
N LEU A 215 6.47 15.94 -14.17
CA LEU A 215 7.66 16.58 -13.62
C LEU A 215 8.02 17.87 -14.33
N ALA A 216 7.70 17.99 -15.62
CA ALA A 216 7.96 19.15 -16.47
C ALA A 216 7.04 20.35 -16.15
N GLU A 217 6.02 20.17 -15.30
CA GLU A 217 5.19 21.27 -14.81
C GLU A 217 6.04 22.28 -14.02
N LYS A 218 6.03 23.53 -14.50
CA LYS A 218 6.86 24.62 -13.98
C LYS A 218 6.14 25.45 -12.92
N ASP A 219 4.80 25.47 -12.93
CA ASP A 219 4.04 26.12 -11.88
C ASP A 219 3.99 25.22 -10.64
N PRO A 220 4.66 25.61 -9.53
CA PRO A 220 4.70 24.79 -8.33
C PRO A 220 3.33 24.62 -7.67
N LEU A 221 2.42 25.59 -7.80
CA LEU A 221 1.07 25.50 -7.23
C LEU A 221 0.22 24.50 -8.02
N LYS A 222 0.25 24.58 -9.34
CA LYS A 222 -0.43 23.61 -10.21
C LYS A 222 0.13 22.21 -10.00
N LYS A 223 1.45 22.04 -10.02
CA LYS A 223 2.11 20.75 -9.76
C LYS A 223 1.67 20.13 -8.44
N ARG A 224 1.58 20.96 -7.39
CA ARG A 224 1.13 20.51 -6.08
C ARG A 224 -0.33 20.07 -6.08
N ALA A 225 -1.21 20.85 -6.71
CA ALA A 225 -2.62 20.56 -6.84
C ALA A 225 -2.87 19.27 -7.64
N ASP A 226 -2.12 19.04 -8.72
CA ASP A 226 -2.22 17.82 -9.52
C ASP A 226 -1.76 16.57 -8.73
N ILE A 227 -0.74 16.70 -7.88
CA ILE A 227 -0.33 15.62 -6.95
C ILE A 227 -1.42 15.34 -5.90
N VAL A 228 -2.06 16.37 -5.34
CA VAL A 228 -3.17 16.18 -4.40
C VAL A 228 -4.34 15.47 -5.07
N ASP A 229 -4.72 15.92 -6.26
CA ASP A 229 -5.82 15.33 -7.04
C ASP A 229 -5.59 13.85 -7.33
N GLU A 230 -4.36 13.50 -7.74
CA GLU A 230 -3.97 12.11 -7.99
C GLU A 230 -4.08 11.23 -6.73
N GLN A 231 -3.67 11.77 -5.57
CA GLN A 231 -3.79 11.08 -4.28
C GLN A 231 -5.24 10.88 -3.86
N ILE A 232 -6.11 11.87 -4.10
CA ILE A 232 -7.54 11.79 -3.79
C ILE A 232 -8.24 10.76 -4.68
N ASP A 233 -8.02 10.81 -5.99
CA ASP A 233 -8.63 9.87 -6.94
C ASP A 233 -8.23 8.43 -6.60
N THR A 234 -6.95 8.23 -6.31
CA THR A 234 -6.39 6.96 -5.86
C THR A 234 -7.03 6.44 -4.59
N MET A 235 -6.96 7.23 -3.51
CA MET A 235 -7.45 6.82 -2.20
C MET A 235 -8.94 6.52 -2.26
N GLY A 236 -9.70 7.33 -3.01
CA GLY A 236 -11.12 7.16 -3.24
C GLY A 236 -11.43 5.84 -3.94
N ARG A 237 -10.77 5.56 -5.06
CA ARG A 237 -11.01 4.33 -5.84
C ARG A 237 -10.56 3.08 -5.08
N VAL A 238 -9.39 3.13 -4.46
CA VAL A 238 -8.76 1.95 -3.85
C VAL A 238 -9.40 1.57 -2.52
N PHE A 239 -9.70 2.54 -1.64
CA PHE A 239 -10.21 2.24 -0.31
C PHE A 239 -11.72 2.42 -0.18
N LEU A 240 -12.33 3.31 -0.95
CA LEU A 240 -13.76 3.60 -0.84
C LEU A 240 -14.57 3.02 -2.01
N GLY A 241 -13.93 2.63 -3.10
CA GLY A 241 -14.61 2.26 -4.34
C GLY A 241 -15.32 3.43 -5.02
N LEU A 242 -14.91 4.68 -4.73
CA LEU A 242 -15.57 5.91 -5.20
C LEU A 242 -14.65 6.76 -6.08
N SER A 243 -15.18 7.30 -7.17
CA SER A 243 -14.46 8.23 -8.06
C SER A 243 -14.51 9.67 -7.55
N LEU A 244 -13.82 9.95 -6.45
CA LEU A 244 -13.85 11.28 -5.81
C LEU A 244 -13.36 12.41 -6.74
N GLY A 245 -12.54 12.12 -7.75
CA GLY A 245 -12.03 13.13 -8.70
C GLY A 245 -13.12 13.90 -9.45
N CYS A 246 -14.30 13.32 -9.66
CA CYS A 246 -15.42 14.06 -10.28
C CYS A 246 -15.91 15.22 -9.41
N ALA A 247 -15.74 15.12 -8.08
CA ALA A 247 -16.15 16.16 -7.14
C ALA A 247 -15.23 17.40 -7.15
N ARG A 248 -14.15 17.40 -7.94
CA ARG A 248 -13.17 18.50 -8.02
C ARG A 248 -13.77 19.83 -8.49
N CYS A 249 -14.71 19.77 -9.44
CA CYS A 249 -15.26 20.95 -10.12
C CYS A 249 -16.73 21.21 -9.78
N HIS A 250 -17.46 20.18 -9.35
CA HIS A 250 -18.88 20.24 -9.00
C HIS A 250 -19.20 19.11 -8.03
N ASP A 251 -20.36 19.12 -7.36
CA ASP A 251 -20.79 17.97 -6.55
C ASP A 251 -20.86 16.71 -7.42
N HIS A 252 -20.42 15.57 -6.90
CA HIS A 252 -20.35 14.33 -7.66
C HIS A 252 -21.72 13.97 -8.26
N LYS A 253 -21.72 13.52 -9.53
CA LYS A 253 -22.96 13.38 -10.31
C LYS A 253 -23.93 12.33 -9.74
N PHE A 254 -23.39 11.24 -9.18
CA PHE A 254 -24.17 10.07 -8.74
C PHE A 254 -23.97 9.79 -7.24
N ASP A 255 -22.72 9.70 -6.81
CA ASP A 255 -22.36 9.48 -5.40
C ASP A 255 -22.59 10.71 -4.50
N PRO A 256 -22.85 10.50 -3.19
CA PRO A 256 -23.11 11.57 -2.23
C PRO A 256 -21.82 12.22 -1.74
N VAL A 257 -21.05 12.77 -2.67
CA VAL A 257 -19.78 13.46 -2.41
C VAL A 257 -19.90 14.88 -2.92
N SER A 258 -19.87 15.87 -2.03
CA SER A 258 -19.91 17.27 -2.43
C SER A 258 -18.52 17.78 -2.84
N ILE A 259 -18.50 18.88 -3.58
CA ILE A 259 -17.28 19.64 -3.86
C ILE A 259 -16.59 20.07 -2.55
N LYS A 260 -17.38 20.36 -1.50
CA LYS A 260 -16.86 20.72 -0.18
C LYS A 260 -16.09 19.55 0.46
N ASP A 261 -16.61 18.32 0.33
CA ASP A 261 -15.93 17.13 0.85
C ASP A 261 -14.61 16.88 0.11
N TYR A 262 -14.61 17.03 -1.23
CA TYR A 262 -13.40 16.96 -2.04
C TYR A 262 -12.34 17.94 -1.55
N TYR A 263 -12.67 19.23 -1.39
CA TYR A 263 -11.70 20.23 -0.96
C TYR A 263 -11.30 20.10 0.52
N ALA A 264 -12.13 19.48 1.37
CA ALA A 264 -11.74 19.14 2.74
C ALA A 264 -10.62 18.08 2.75
N ILE A 265 -10.77 17.03 1.95
CA ILE A 265 -9.74 15.99 1.77
C ILE A 265 -8.49 16.59 1.09
N ALA A 266 -8.69 17.46 0.08
CA ALA A 266 -7.59 18.18 -0.55
C ALA A 266 -6.79 19.02 0.46
N GLY A 267 -7.44 19.63 1.45
CA GLY A 267 -6.76 20.33 2.54
C GLY A 267 -5.84 19.41 3.35
N VAL A 268 -6.29 18.19 3.68
CA VAL A 268 -5.48 17.18 4.38
C VAL A 268 -4.26 16.79 3.53
N PHE A 269 -4.48 16.41 2.28
CA PHE A 269 -3.39 16.02 1.40
C PHE A 269 -2.48 17.17 1.05
N ASN A 270 -2.95 18.42 0.98
CA ASN A 270 -2.09 19.57 0.71
C ASN A 270 -1.06 19.81 1.83
N ASN A 271 -1.34 19.35 3.05
CA ASN A 271 -0.42 19.35 4.19
C ASN A 271 0.58 18.17 4.18
N THR A 272 0.71 17.48 3.05
CA THR A 272 1.73 16.45 2.80
C THR A 272 2.91 17.00 1.99
N SER A 273 4.09 16.38 2.09
CA SER A 273 5.20 16.63 1.16
C SER A 273 6.01 15.36 0.89
N ILE A 274 6.41 15.15 -0.37
CA ILE A 274 7.13 13.94 -0.78
C ILE A 274 8.63 14.15 -0.61
N ALA A 275 9.29 13.34 0.23
CA ALA A 275 10.70 13.46 0.56
C ALA A 275 11.37 12.11 0.82
N ASP A 276 12.66 12.00 0.52
CA ASP A 276 13.46 10.84 0.90
C ASP A 276 13.67 10.82 2.43
N LYS A 277 13.18 9.80 3.13
CA LYS A 277 13.40 9.57 4.56
C LYS A 277 14.36 8.39 4.82
N PRO A 278 15.24 8.50 5.82
CA PRO A 278 15.97 7.36 6.35
C PRO A 278 15.05 6.34 7.03
N LEU A 279 15.31 5.06 6.77
CA LEU A 279 14.61 3.93 7.37
C LEU A 279 15.35 3.32 8.56
N VAL A 280 16.32 4.06 9.09
CA VAL A 280 17.12 3.68 10.26
C VAL A 280 16.89 4.71 11.34
N SER A 281 17.16 4.34 12.60
CA SER A 281 17.03 5.26 13.73
C SER A 281 17.86 6.53 13.54
N ASP A 282 17.40 7.64 14.11
CA ASP A 282 18.09 8.94 14.06
C ASP A 282 19.53 8.86 14.56
N ASP A 283 19.84 7.99 15.52
CA ASP A 283 21.20 7.76 16.01
C ASP A 283 22.15 7.22 14.92
N VAL A 284 21.63 6.32 14.07
CA VAL A 284 22.38 5.77 12.94
C VAL A 284 22.56 6.86 11.87
N VAL A 285 21.53 7.66 11.60
CA VAL A 285 21.61 8.80 10.67
C VAL A 285 22.64 9.81 11.14
N LYS A 286 22.62 10.17 12.43
CA LYS A 286 23.57 11.09 13.05
C LYS A 286 25.00 10.56 12.96
N THR A 287 25.21 9.29 13.33
CA THR A 287 26.51 8.63 13.26
C THR A 287 27.05 8.63 11.82
N TYR A 288 26.21 8.30 10.84
CA TYR A 288 26.56 8.36 9.43
C TYR A 288 26.99 9.77 9.01
N ASN A 289 26.20 10.79 9.34
CA ASN A 289 26.49 12.17 9.00
C ASN A 289 27.79 12.69 9.65
N ASP A 290 28.05 12.32 10.90
CA ASP A 290 29.30 12.66 11.60
C ASP A 290 30.52 12.06 10.90
N HIS A 291 30.41 10.81 10.44
CA HIS A 291 31.48 10.18 9.66
C HIS A 291 31.64 10.83 8.28
N GLN A 292 30.56 11.13 7.57
CA GLN A 292 30.61 11.81 6.28
C GLN A 292 31.24 13.20 6.39
N ASN A 293 30.91 13.95 7.44
CA ASN A 293 31.52 15.25 7.71
C ASN A 293 33.02 15.12 7.99
N LYS A 294 33.46 14.10 8.72
CA LYS A 294 34.89 13.82 8.92
C LYS A 294 35.59 13.51 7.60
N ILE A 295 35.01 12.64 6.76
CA ILE A 295 35.55 12.30 5.43
C ILE A 295 35.69 13.57 4.58
N LYS A 296 34.63 14.37 4.48
CA LYS A 296 34.62 15.63 3.72
C LYS A 296 35.67 16.61 4.24
N ASN A 297 35.87 16.69 5.55
CA ASN A 297 36.91 17.54 6.15
C ASN A 297 38.31 17.05 5.77
N PHE A 298 38.56 15.73 5.79
CA PHE A 298 39.82 15.15 5.33
C PHE A 298 40.03 15.39 3.84
N ASP A 299 39.03 15.18 2.99
CA ASP A 299 39.10 15.45 1.55
C ASP A 299 39.42 16.92 1.26
N ASN A 300 38.81 17.85 2.01
CA ASN A 300 39.11 19.27 1.89
C ASN A 300 40.55 19.58 2.29
N LYS A 301 41.05 18.94 3.36
CA LYS A 301 42.44 19.11 3.82
C LYS A 301 43.44 18.53 2.82
N ILE A 302 43.15 17.37 2.23
CA ILE A 302 43.93 16.76 1.15
C ILE A 302 43.95 17.68 -0.07
N LYS A 303 42.80 18.22 -0.48
CA LYS A 303 42.72 19.20 -1.59
C LYS A 303 43.54 20.45 -1.30
N GLN A 304 43.49 20.99 -0.08
CA GLN A 304 44.29 22.15 0.32
C GLN A 304 45.79 21.86 0.28
N LEU A 305 46.23 20.71 0.81
CA LEU A 305 47.62 20.27 0.76
C LEU A 305 48.09 20.09 -0.67
N ASN A 306 47.34 19.38 -1.51
CA ASN A 306 47.67 19.20 -2.93
C ASN A 306 47.79 20.53 -3.68
N ASN A 307 46.88 21.48 -3.41
CA ASN A 307 46.95 22.82 -4.01
C ASN A 307 48.18 23.60 -3.53
N LYS A 308 48.55 23.48 -2.26
CA LYS A 308 49.74 24.13 -1.69
C LYS A 308 51.03 23.56 -2.30
N VAL A 309 51.17 22.24 -2.33
CA VAL A 309 52.31 21.52 -2.92
C VAL A 309 52.47 21.89 -4.40
N LYS A 310 51.36 21.91 -5.16
CA LYS A 310 51.37 22.34 -6.57
C LYS A 310 51.81 23.80 -6.74
N LYS A 311 51.38 24.70 -5.85
CA LYS A 311 51.79 26.12 -5.87
C LYS A 311 53.26 26.31 -5.54
N GLU A 312 53.78 25.52 -4.60
CA GLU A 312 55.17 25.53 -4.16
C GLU A 312 56.13 24.78 -5.11
N LYS A 313 55.59 24.03 -6.10
CA LYS A 313 56.35 23.21 -7.06
C LYS A 313 57.31 22.23 -6.38
N ARG A 314 56.90 21.65 -5.25
CA ARG A 314 57.66 20.62 -4.54
C ARG A 314 56.91 19.28 -4.56
N GLU A 315 57.58 18.23 -4.11
CA GLU A 315 56.94 16.93 -3.89
C GLU A 315 56.31 16.85 -2.48
N ILE A 316 55.35 15.93 -2.32
CA ILE A 316 54.69 15.64 -1.04
C ILE A 316 55.72 14.92 -0.13
N THR A 317 55.93 15.41 1.09
CA THR A 317 56.85 14.78 2.04
C THR A 317 56.29 13.49 2.62
N ASP A 318 57.13 12.63 3.20
CA ASP A 318 56.67 11.37 3.81
C ASP A 318 55.80 11.59 5.06
N GLU A 319 55.92 12.74 5.73
CA GLU A 319 55.01 13.14 6.83
C GLU A 319 53.65 13.64 6.33
N GLU A 320 53.57 14.10 5.08
CA GLU A 320 52.32 14.59 4.46
C GLU A 320 51.50 13.47 3.79
N LYS A 321 52.11 12.31 3.52
CA LYS A 321 51.45 11.11 2.99
C LYS A 321 50.68 10.36 4.08
#